data_AF-A0A7S1ZF39-F1
#
_entry.id   AF-A0A7S1ZF39-F1
#
_cell.length_a   1.000
_cell.length_b   1.000
_cell.length_c   1.000
_cell.angle_alpha   90.00
_cell.angle_beta   90.00
_cell.angle_gamma   90.00
#
_symmetry.space_group_name_H-M   'P 1'
#
loop_
_entity.id
_entity.type
_entity.pdbx_description
1 polymer ?
#
loop_
_entity_poly.entity_id
_entity_poly.type
_entity_poly.pdbx_seq_one_letter_code
_entity_poly.pdbx_strand_id
1 'polypeptide(L)'
;CGKKATAAHALTCSKGGLVLVRHEDQNREWGALGATALTQSAVTYEPSIYSGRTAQKNGAEEPAAAAGGEAGTGQPRTLPPKEDRGDVALHGFWKRGTTAIFDCRITCLDAPTYNGCEPDAVLKEAEKAKKSKYLQACLERRRSFTPLVYSADGMPGEEALAAEKRMASLLAQSMQREYSEMCGFVRQRMALALARSNTLLLRGARDHSNPLRRRPDMEDGAGMELLRPRQDD
;
A
#
# COMPACT_ATOMS: atom_id res chain seq x y z
N CYS A 1 15.67 12.16 9.26
CA CYS A 1 14.84 12.34 10.48
C CYS A 1 15.65 12.65 11.74
N GLY A 2 16.98 12.60 11.70
CA GLY A 2 17.85 12.88 12.86
C GLY A 2 17.97 11.74 13.87
N LYS A 3 17.23 10.63 13.70
CA LYS A 3 17.30 9.45 14.56
C LYS A 3 18.37 8.47 14.06
N LYS A 4 18.86 7.61 14.95
CA LYS A 4 19.80 6.52 14.62
C LYS A 4 19.25 5.64 13.49
N ALA A 5 20.09 5.32 12.52
CA ALA A 5 19.71 4.52 11.35
C ALA A 5 19.73 3.02 11.68
N THR A 6 18.74 2.56 12.46
CA THR A 6 18.50 1.13 12.70
C THR A 6 17.53 0.56 11.67
N ALA A 7 17.56 -0.76 11.44
CA ALA A 7 16.64 -1.43 10.51
C ALA A 7 15.16 -1.24 10.91
N ALA A 8 14.83 -1.44 12.18
CA ALA A 8 13.47 -1.22 12.70
C ALA A 8 13.00 0.24 12.49
N HIS A 9 13.89 1.21 12.69
CA HIS A 9 13.55 2.61 12.41
C HIS A 9 13.40 2.86 10.90
N ALA A 10 14.25 2.27 10.08
CA ALA A 10 14.22 2.42 8.63
C ALA A 10 12.90 1.93 8.01
N LEU A 11 12.38 0.80 8.48
CA LEU A 11 11.16 0.17 7.96
C LEU A 11 9.86 0.89 8.37
N THR A 12 9.94 1.82 9.33
CA THR A 12 8.79 2.52 9.92
C THR A 12 8.84 4.04 9.74
N CYS A 13 9.99 4.61 9.37
CA CYS A 13 10.16 6.06 9.27
C CYS A 13 9.40 6.65 8.08
N SER A 14 8.41 7.51 8.36
CA SER A 14 7.65 8.24 7.36
C SER A 14 8.44 9.39 6.70
N LYS A 15 9.55 9.85 7.30
CA LYS A 15 10.36 10.94 6.73
C LYS A 15 11.13 10.48 5.50
N GLY A 16 11.04 11.24 4.42
CA GLY A 16 11.65 10.90 3.12
C GLY A 16 10.74 10.09 2.20
N GLY A 17 9.49 9.79 2.58
CA GLY A 17 8.50 9.20 1.67
C GLY A 17 8.76 7.75 1.22
N LEU A 18 9.83 7.09 1.67
CA LEU A 18 10.15 5.73 1.23
C LEU A 18 9.11 4.68 1.70
N VAL A 19 8.46 4.91 2.85
CA VAL A 19 7.37 4.05 3.32
C VAL A 19 6.14 4.16 2.41
N LEU A 20 5.88 5.36 1.88
CA LEU A 20 4.84 5.58 0.87
C LEU A 20 5.20 4.85 -0.43
N VAL A 21 6.45 4.96 -0.91
CA VAL A 21 6.92 4.24 -2.09
C VAL A 21 6.74 2.73 -1.94
N ARG A 22 7.08 2.16 -0.78
CA ARG A 22 6.84 0.74 -0.50
C ARG A 22 5.36 0.37 -0.64
N HIS A 23 4.49 1.19 -0.09
CA HIS A 23 3.05 0.97 -0.18
C HIS A 23 2.58 1.02 -1.64
N GLU A 24 2.99 2.05 -2.39
CA GLU A 24 2.66 2.20 -3.81
C GLU A 24 3.20 1.06 -4.68
N ASP A 25 4.43 0.58 -4.44
CA ASP A 25 5.02 -0.55 -5.16
C ASP A 25 4.19 -1.82 -4.96
N GLN A 26 3.80 -2.12 -3.73
CA GLN A 26 2.94 -3.27 -3.43
C GLN A 26 1.57 -3.15 -4.12
N ASN A 27 1.00 -1.95 -4.13
CA ASN A 27 -0.28 -1.66 -4.78
C ASN A 27 -0.21 -1.80 -6.29
N ARG A 28 0.87 -1.32 -6.91
CA ARG A 28 1.12 -1.45 -8.35
C ARG A 28 1.30 -2.90 -8.76
N GLU A 29 2.02 -3.68 -7.96
CA GLU A 29 2.22 -5.11 -8.23
C GLU A 29 0.90 -5.90 -8.10
N TRP A 30 0.09 -5.60 -7.08
CA TRP A 30 -1.26 -6.17 -6.97
C TRP A 30 -2.16 -5.79 -8.15
N GLY A 31 -2.16 -4.51 -8.54
CA GLY A 31 -2.91 -4.02 -9.69
C GLY A 31 -2.45 -4.65 -11.02
N ALA A 32 -1.15 -4.84 -11.22
CA ALA A 32 -0.58 -5.49 -12.39
C ALA A 32 -0.96 -6.98 -12.50
N LEU A 33 -0.94 -7.69 -11.37
CA LEU A 33 -1.47 -9.06 -11.28
C LEU A 33 -2.95 -9.08 -11.63
N GLY A 34 -3.75 -8.16 -11.07
CA GLY A 34 -5.17 -8.02 -11.37
C GLY A 34 -5.45 -7.74 -12.85
N ALA A 35 -4.66 -6.89 -13.50
CA ALA A 35 -4.79 -6.58 -14.92
C ALA A 35 -4.52 -7.79 -15.83
N THR A 36 -3.56 -8.63 -15.43
CA THR A 36 -3.19 -9.85 -16.15
C THR A 36 -4.20 -10.98 -15.90
N ALA A 37 -4.76 -11.03 -14.68
CA ALA A 37 -5.74 -12.03 -14.27
C ALA A 37 -7.13 -11.78 -14.88
N LEU A 38 -7.48 -10.51 -15.05
CA LEU A 38 -8.77 -10.06 -15.56
C LEU A 38 -8.55 -9.28 -16.86
N THR A 39 -8.69 -7.95 -16.81
CA THR A 39 -8.37 -7.04 -17.90
C THR A 39 -7.84 -5.73 -17.30
N GLN A 40 -7.08 -4.96 -18.08
CA GLN A 40 -6.61 -3.64 -17.64
C GLN A 40 -7.78 -2.71 -17.24
N SER A 41 -8.92 -2.81 -17.94
CA SER A 41 -10.12 -2.03 -17.65
C SER A 41 -10.83 -2.41 -16.34
N ALA A 42 -10.56 -3.60 -15.79
CA ALA A 42 -11.12 -4.04 -14.53
C ALA A 42 -10.36 -3.48 -13.31
N VAL A 43 -9.20 -2.84 -13.54
CA VAL A 43 -8.35 -2.27 -12.49
C VAL A 43 -8.57 -0.77 -12.38
N THR A 44 -8.77 -0.27 -11.17
CA THR A 44 -8.83 1.16 -10.89
C THR A 44 -7.94 1.48 -9.70
N TYR A 45 -7.04 2.44 -9.86
CA TYR A 45 -6.20 2.91 -8.77
C TYR A 45 -6.91 4.01 -7.99
N GLU A 46 -6.67 4.04 -6.69
CA GLU A 46 -7.24 5.00 -5.76
C GLU A 46 -8.79 5.10 -5.82
N PRO A 47 -9.55 4.00 -5.70
CA PRO A 47 -11.01 4.08 -5.72
C PRO A 47 -11.55 4.86 -4.50
N SER A 48 -12.53 5.74 -4.71
CA SER A 48 -13.27 6.36 -3.60
C SER A 48 -13.93 5.29 -2.71
N ILE A 49 -13.77 5.38 -1.38
CA ILE A 49 -14.42 4.50 -0.40
C ILE A 49 -15.79 5.06 0.03
N TYR A 50 -15.89 6.37 0.22
CA TYR A 50 -17.11 7.04 0.72
C TYR A 50 -17.93 7.73 -0.37
N SER A 51 -19.26 7.67 -0.27
CA SER A 51 -20.16 8.46 -1.14
C SER A 51 -19.93 9.96 -0.92
N GLY A 52 -20.12 10.81 -1.94
CA GLY A 52 -19.95 12.25 -1.77
C GLY A 52 -20.79 12.85 -0.63
N ARG A 53 -21.91 12.19 -0.30
CA ARG A 53 -22.80 12.55 0.83
C ARG A 53 -22.28 12.05 2.19
N THR A 54 -21.57 10.92 2.22
CA THR A 54 -20.95 10.35 3.43
C THR A 54 -19.57 10.95 3.71
N ALA A 55 -18.81 11.31 2.67
CA ALA A 55 -17.53 12.01 2.77
C ALA A 55 -17.70 13.40 3.44
N GLN A 56 -18.81 14.10 3.15
CA GLN A 56 -19.17 15.35 3.84
C GLN A 56 -19.42 15.19 5.34
N LYS A 57 -19.99 14.05 5.78
CA LYS A 57 -20.23 13.79 7.20
C LYS A 57 -18.93 13.52 7.96
N ASN A 58 -18.04 12.69 7.40
CA ASN A 58 -16.77 12.34 8.04
C ASN A 58 -15.75 13.50 8.01
N GLY A 59 -15.89 14.46 7.09
CA GLY A 59 -15.07 15.67 7.04
C GLY A 59 -15.45 16.74 8.07
N ALA A 60 -16.57 16.59 8.77
CA ALA A 60 -17.10 17.59 9.71
C ALA A 60 -16.73 17.30 11.19
N GLU A 61 -16.04 16.19 11.49
CA GLU A 61 -15.73 15.74 12.86
C GLU A 61 -14.29 16.04 13.32
N GLU A 62 -13.58 17.02 12.75
CA GLU A 62 -12.40 17.59 13.42
C GLU A 62 -12.81 18.83 14.25
N PRO A 63 -12.46 18.89 15.56
CA PRO A 63 -12.83 20.03 16.39
C PRO A 63 -12.00 21.24 15.96
N ALA A 64 -12.66 22.23 15.35
CA ALA A 64 -12.08 23.53 15.11
C ALA A 64 -11.72 24.18 16.46
N ALA A 65 -10.43 24.31 16.72
CA ALA A 65 -9.93 25.14 17.82
C ALA A 65 -10.43 26.57 17.62
N ALA A 66 -11.07 27.10 18.64
CA ALA A 66 -11.62 28.45 18.66
C ALA A 66 -10.52 29.51 18.50
N ALA A 67 -10.66 30.37 17.50
CA ALA A 67 -10.05 31.70 17.47
C ALA A 67 -11.06 32.65 16.81
N GLY A 68 -11.56 33.61 17.59
CA GLY A 68 -12.50 34.62 17.13
C GLY A 68 -11.83 35.65 16.20
N GLY A 69 -12.67 36.37 15.45
CA GLY A 69 -12.23 37.55 14.69
C GLY A 69 -12.94 37.74 13.36
N GLU A 70 -14.07 38.46 13.43
CA GLU A 70 -14.63 39.43 12.48
C GLU A 70 -14.98 39.06 11.02
N ALA A 71 -16.12 39.61 10.63
CA ALA A 71 -16.84 39.36 9.39
C ALA A 71 -16.12 39.96 8.17
N GLY A 72 -15.71 39.09 7.24
CA GLY A 72 -15.37 39.41 5.87
C GLY A 72 -16.04 38.42 4.93
N THR A 73 -16.84 38.91 4.00
CA THR A 73 -17.47 38.14 2.92
C THR A 73 -16.41 37.60 1.95
N GLY A 74 -15.77 36.50 2.34
CA GLY A 74 -15.00 35.62 1.47
C GLY A 74 -15.36 34.21 1.88
N GLN A 75 -15.93 33.42 0.97
CA GLN A 75 -16.16 32.00 1.20
C GLN A 75 -14.87 31.38 1.75
N PRO A 76 -14.88 30.73 2.92
CA PRO A 76 -13.74 29.94 3.31
C PRO A 76 -13.60 28.86 2.23
N ARG A 77 -12.45 28.84 1.55
CA ARG A 77 -11.98 27.66 0.82
C ARG A 77 -11.83 26.55 1.86
N THR A 78 -12.94 25.91 2.19
CA THR A 78 -12.96 24.62 2.84
C THR A 78 -12.22 23.70 1.90
N LEU A 79 -11.01 23.32 2.29
CA LEU A 79 -10.32 22.20 1.66
C LEU A 79 -11.34 21.06 1.60
N PRO A 80 -11.51 20.39 0.44
CA PRO A 80 -12.43 19.27 0.37
C PRO A 80 -12.09 18.28 1.49
N PRO A 81 -13.08 17.66 2.14
CA PRO A 81 -12.84 16.58 3.09
C PRO A 81 -11.80 15.63 2.49
N LYS A 82 -10.81 15.19 3.27
CA LYS A 82 -9.92 14.11 2.83
C LYS A 82 -10.80 12.92 2.47
N GLU A 83 -11.09 12.75 1.19
CA GLU A 83 -11.81 11.60 0.72
C GLU A 83 -10.88 10.42 0.91
N ASP A 84 -11.10 9.65 1.96
CA ASP A 84 -10.42 8.38 2.17
C ASP A 84 -10.65 7.51 0.92
N ARG A 85 -9.56 7.26 0.17
CA ARG A 85 -9.51 6.40 -1.01
C ARG A 85 -8.92 5.06 -0.62
N GLY A 86 -9.36 3.99 -1.27
CA GLY A 86 -8.67 2.70 -1.22
C GLY A 86 -7.45 2.76 -2.13
N ASP A 87 -6.71 1.66 -2.24
CA ASP A 87 -5.50 1.65 -3.06
C ASP A 87 -5.77 1.14 -4.48
N VAL A 88 -6.42 -0.01 -4.56
CA VAL A 88 -6.70 -0.69 -5.83
C VAL A 88 -8.12 -1.24 -5.77
N ALA A 89 -8.90 -1.05 -6.81
CA ALA A 89 -10.15 -1.75 -7.03
C ALA A 89 -10.01 -2.72 -8.19
N LEU A 90 -10.53 -3.94 -8.01
CA LEU A 90 -10.65 -4.95 -9.06
C LEU A 90 -12.12 -5.31 -9.26
N HIS A 91 -12.64 -5.09 -10.46
CA HIS A 91 -14.00 -5.48 -10.82
C HIS A 91 -14.08 -6.96 -11.19
N GLY A 92 -14.98 -7.71 -10.56
CA GLY A 92 -15.17 -9.14 -10.82
C GLY A 92 -14.25 -10.08 -10.03
N PHE A 93 -13.46 -9.57 -9.09
CA PHE A 93 -12.46 -10.36 -8.36
C PHE A 93 -13.07 -11.49 -7.51
N TRP A 94 -13.91 -11.14 -6.52
CA TRP A 94 -14.57 -12.12 -5.65
C TRP A 94 -15.80 -12.74 -6.31
N LYS A 95 -16.68 -11.89 -6.86
CA LYS A 95 -17.88 -12.29 -7.59
C LYS A 95 -17.98 -11.46 -8.87
N ARG A 96 -18.40 -12.10 -9.95
CA ARG A 96 -18.66 -11.43 -11.24
C ARG A 96 -19.65 -10.26 -11.03
N GLY A 97 -19.38 -9.12 -11.67
CA GLY A 97 -20.25 -7.93 -11.58
C GLY A 97 -20.12 -7.11 -10.30
N THR A 98 -19.25 -7.48 -9.36
CA THR A 98 -19.02 -6.71 -8.13
C THR A 98 -17.58 -6.21 -8.06
N THR A 99 -17.39 -4.99 -7.55
CA THR A 99 -16.05 -4.41 -7.38
C THR A 99 -15.53 -4.69 -5.97
N ALA A 100 -14.30 -5.21 -5.90
CA ALA A 100 -13.57 -5.38 -4.65
C ALA A 100 -12.54 -4.24 -4.50
N ILE A 101 -12.57 -3.55 -3.37
CA ILE A 101 -11.56 -2.56 -2.99
C ILE A 101 -10.53 -3.24 -2.09
N PHE A 102 -9.26 -3.02 -2.42
CA PHE A 102 -8.10 -3.46 -1.69
C PHE A 102 -7.37 -2.25 -1.14
N ASP A 103 -6.86 -2.42 0.07
CA ASP A 103 -6.16 -1.39 0.80
C ASP A 103 -5.03 -2.06 1.57
N CYS A 104 -3.80 -1.67 1.26
CA CYS A 104 -2.60 -2.32 1.69
C CYS A 104 -2.16 -1.80 3.06
N ARG A 105 -1.44 -2.63 3.79
CA ARG A 105 -0.73 -2.24 5.00
C ARG A 105 0.45 -3.16 5.21
N ILE A 106 1.62 -2.56 5.39
CA ILE A 106 2.84 -3.30 5.71
C ILE A 106 3.21 -3.00 7.15
N THR A 107 3.24 -4.03 7.99
CA THR A 107 3.46 -3.93 9.43
C THR A 107 4.84 -4.49 9.78
N CYS A 108 5.67 -3.72 10.47
CA CYS A 108 6.93 -4.21 11.00
C CYS A 108 6.66 -4.92 12.32
N LEU A 109 6.87 -6.24 12.37
CA LEU A 109 6.61 -7.06 13.56
C LEU A 109 7.65 -6.78 14.66
N ASP A 110 8.87 -6.39 14.29
CA ASP A 110 9.93 -5.97 15.21
C ASP A 110 9.71 -4.57 15.82
N ALA A 111 8.58 -3.94 15.56
CA ALA A 111 8.29 -2.64 16.16
C ALA A 111 8.10 -2.80 17.67
N PRO A 112 8.67 -1.90 18.51
CA PRO A 112 8.57 -2.02 19.97
C PRO A 112 7.14 -2.11 20.52
N THR A 113 6.16 -1.61 19.76
CA THR A 113 4.73 -1.66 20.09
C THR A 113 4.15 -3.07 20.06
N TYR A 114 4.77 -4.00 19.35
CA TYR A 114 4.31 -5.38 19.20
C TYR A 114 5.18 -6.38 19.97
N ASN A 115 6.08 -5.90 20.83
CA ASN A 115 6.91 -6.74 21.68
C ASN A 115 6.04 -7.64 22.57
N GLY A 116 6.26 -8.95 22.51
CA GLY A 116 5.50 -9.95 23.27
C GLY A 116 4.15 -10.33 22.65
N CYS A 117 3.80 -9.80 21.48
CA CYS A 117 2.65 -10.24 20.70
C CYS A 117 3.08 -11.30 19.67
N GLU A 118 2.23 -12.31 19.47
CA GLU A 118 2.43 -13.26 18.38
C GLU A 118 2.26 -12.57 17.01
N PRO A 119 3.14 -12.84 16.03
CA PRO A 119 3.08 -12.25 14.69
C PRO A 119 1.69 -12.31 14.03
N ASP A 120 1.06 -13.47 14.11
CA ASP A 120 -0.26 -13.70 13.51
C ASP A 120 -1.35 -12.86 14.18
N ALA A 121 -1.24 -12.62 15.50
CA ALA A 121 -2.19 -11.78 16.23
C ALA A 121 -2.07 -10.32 15.79
N VAL A 122 -0.85 -9.83 15.58
CA VAL A 122 -0.59 -8.47 15.09
C VAL A 122 -1.17 -8.27 13.69
N LEU A 123 -1.01 -9.24 12.79
CA LEU A 123 -1.57 -9.17 11.44
C LEU A 123 -3.11 -9.20 11.48
N LYS A 124 -3.70 -10.08 12.30
CA LYS A 124 -5.17 -10.14 12.51
C LYS A 124 -5.74 -8.84 13.03
N GLU A 125 -5.08 -8.21 14.00
CA GLU A 125 -5.50 -6.92 14.54
C GLU A 125 -5.42 -5.82 13.48
N ALA A 126 -4.33 -5.80 12.70
CA ALA A 126 -4.16 -4.85 11.61
C ALA A 126 -5.22 -5.01 10.50
N GLU A 127 -5.60 -6.24 10.14
CA GLU A 127 -6.71 -6.52 9.22
C GLU A 127 -8.05 -6.07 9.80
N LYS A 128 -8.30 -6.37 11.07
CA LYS A 128 -9.51 -5.97 11.79
C LYS A 128 -9.65 -4.44 11.83
N ALA A 129 -8.56 -3.72 12.12
CA ALA A 129 -8.55 -2.26 12.17
C ALA A 129 -8.95 -1.63 10.83
N LYS A 130 -8.40 -2.13 9.71
CA LYS A 130 -8.76 -1.67 8.36
C LYS A 130 -10.22 -2.01 8.02
N LYS A 131 -10.67 -3.23 8.31
CA LYS A 131 -12.08 -3.64 8.10
C LYS A 131 -13.05 -2.77 8.89
N SER A 132 -12.80 -2.56 10.19
CA SER A 132 -13.65 -1.71 11.02
C SER A 132 -13.78 -0.30 10.46
N LYS A 133 -12.72 0.23 9.83
CA LYS A 133 -12.73 1.57 9.23
C LYS A 133 -13.54 1.64 7.92
N TYR A 134 -13.39 0.65 7.03
CA TYR A 134 -13.85 0.80 5.63
C TYR A 134 -14.93 -0.18 5.18
N LEU A 135 -15.14 -1.29 5.89
CA LEU A 135 -16.02 -2.37 5.43
C LEU A 135 -17.46 -1.88 5.26
N GLN A 136 -18.00 -1.17 6.24
CA GLN A 136 -19.39 -0.70 6.21
C GLN A 136 -19.64 0.25 5.02
N ALA A 137 -18.75 1.23 4.81
CA ALA A 137 -18.84 2.17 3.69
C ALA A 137 -18.74 1.47 2.32
N CYS A 138 -17.96 0.40 2.21
CA CYS A 138 -17.89 -0.40 0.99
C CYS A 138 -19.18 -1.19 0.74
N LEU A 139 -19.73 -1.81 1.79
CA LEU A 139 -20.97 -2.60 1.70
C LEU A 139 -22.17 -1.74 1.29
N GLU A 140 -22.29 -0.52 1.83
CA GLU A 140 -23.32 0.45 1.44
C GLU A 140 -23.30 0.77 -0.08
N ARG A 141 -22.13 0.64 -0.70
CA ARG A 141 -21.91 0.86 -2.14
C ARG A 141 -21.96 -0.42 -2.97
N ARG A 142 -22.37 -1.54 -2.38
CA ARG A 142 -22.37 -2.88 -3.00
C ARG A 142 -20.98 -3.29 -3.48
N ARG A 143 -19.95 -2.88 -2.75
CA ARG A 143 -18.55 -3.26 -2.98
C ARG A 143 -18.07 -4.15 -1.83
N SER A 144 -17.16 -5.06 -2.13
CA SER A 144 -16.44 -5.83 -1.09
C SER A 144 -15.16 -5.10 -0.71
N PHE A 145 -14.74 -5.21 0.55
CA PHE A 145 -13.48 -4.67 1.03
C PHE A 145 -12.58 -5.80 1.51
N THR A 146 -11.32 -5.80 1.05
CA THR A 146 -10.33 -6.80 1.44
C THR A 146 -9.04 -6.09 1.85
N PRO A 147 -8.66 -6.12 3.15
CA PRO A 147 -7.40 -5.56 3.58
C PRO A 147 -6.24 -6.45 3.09
N LEU A 148 -5.23 -5.85 2.48
CA LEU A 148 -3.99 -6.54 2.09
C LEU A 148 -2.92 -6.24 3.12
N VAL A 149 -2.92 -6.99 4.22
CA VAL A 149 -1.95 -6.81 5.29
C VAL A 149 -0.79 -7.78 5.13
N TYR A 150 0.42 -7.24 5.15
CA TYR A 150 1.67 -7.98 5.08
C TYR A 150 2.57 -7.59 6.25
N SER A 151 3.39 -8.52 6.74
CA SER A 151 4.54 -8.16 7.56
C SER A 151 5.63 -7.54 6.68
N ALA A 152 6.56 -6.81 7.28
CA ALA A 152 7.76 -6.35 6.58
C ALA A 152 8.60 -7.53 6.04
N ASP A 153 8.48 -8.71 6.63
CA ASP A 153 9.19 -9.94 6.23
C ASP A 153 8.46 -10.74 5.14
N GLY A 154 7.26 -10.30 4.74
CA GLY A 154 6.48 -10.92 3.66
C GLY A 154 5.47 -11.97 4.12
N MET A 155 5.16 -12.05 5.41
CA MET A 155 4.05 -12.87 5.89
C MET A 155 2.71 -12.19 5.55
N PRO A 156 1.81 -12.84 4.79
CA PRO A 156 0.48 -12.33 4.56
C PRO A 156 -0.42 -12.57 5.78
N GLY A 157 -1.36 -11.66 6.04
CA GLY A 157 -2.50 -11.93 6.91
C GLY A 157 -3.48 -12.93 6.28
N GLU A 158 -4.51 -13.35 7.04
CA GLU A 158 -5.46 -14.39 6.59
C GLU A 158 -6.27 -13.94 5.36
N GLU A 159 -6.71 -12.68 5.34
CA GLU A 159 -7.46 -12.11 4.21
C GLU A 159 -6.57 -11.85 3.00
N ALA A 160 -5.34 -11.37 3.24
CA ALA A 160 -4.35 -11.21 2.18
C ALA A 160 -4.02 -12.56 1.52
N LEU A 161 -3.84 -13.61 2.32
CA LEU A 161 -3.59 -14.96 1.80
C LEU A 161 -4.79 -15.51 1.02
N ALA A 162 -6.02 -15.27 1.47
CA ALA A 162 -7.23 -15.64 0.74
C ALA A 162 -7.32 -14.90 -0.61
N ALA A 163 -6.98 -13.60 -0.61
CA ALA A 163 -6.92 -12.80 -1.83
C ALA A 163 -5.85 -13.34 -2.80
N GLU A 164 -4.64 -13.67 -2.32
CA GLU A 164 -3.57 -14.24 -3.17
C GLU A 164 -4.00 -15.55 -3.81
N LYS A 165 -4.62 -16.46 -3.04
CA LYS A 165 -5.17 -17.71 -3.57
C LYS A 165 -6.24 -17.46 -4.63
N ARG A 166 -7.09 -16.45 -4.44
CA ARG A 166 -8.10 -16.07 -5.43
C ARG A 166 -7.46 -15.49 -6.70
N MET A 167 -6.48 -14.62 -6.55
CA MET A 167 -5.69 -14.05 -7.65
C MET A 167 -5.02 -15.16 -8.47
N ALA A 168 -4.38 -16.12 -7.80
CA ALA A 168 -3.77 -17.28 -8.45
C ALA A 168 -4.80 -18.12 -9.23
N SER A 169 -6.01 -18.29 -8.70
CA SER A 169 -7.09 -19.00 -9.41
C SER A 169 -7.52 -18.26 -10.69
N LEU A 170 -7.57 -16.93 -10.66
CA LEU A 170 -7.90 -16.11 -11.83
C LEU A 170 -6.78 -16.16 -12.88
N LEU A 171 -5.52 -16.06 -12.45
CA LEU A 171 -4.36 -16.19 -13.34
C LEU A 171 -4.24 -17.57 -13.96
N ALA A 172 -4.54 -18.63 -13.22
CA ALA A 172 -4.54 -19.99 -13.75
C ALA A 172 -5.52 -20.13 -14.92
N GLN A 173 -6.69 -19.49 -14.82
CA GLN A 173 -7.69 -19.45 -15.89
C GLN A 173 -7.24 -18.58 -17.06
N SER A 174 -6.70 -17.38 -16.81
CA SER A 174 -6.31 -16.46 -17.89
C SER A 174 -5.07 -16.92 -18.65
N MET A 175 -4.10 -17.52 -17.95
CA MET A 175 -2.83 -17.97 -18.52
C MET A 175 -2.84 -19.46 -18.92
N GLN A 176 -3.93 -20.18 -18.65
CA GLN A 176 -4.06 -21.63 -18.87
C GLN A 176 -2.93 -22.46 -18.23
N ARG A 177 -2.62 -22.14 -16.96
CA ARG A 177 -1.57 -22.79 -16.15
C ARG A 177 -2.16 -23.50 -14.94
N GLU A 178 -1.36 -24.34 -14.29
CA GLU A 178 -1.80 -25.04 -13.08
C GLU A 178 -1.94 -24.06 -11.91
N TYR A 179 -2.96 -24.27 -11.08
CA TYR A 179 -3.22 -23.45 -9.90
C TYR A 179 -2.03 -23.44 -8.91
N SER A 180 -1.37 -24.58 -8.72
CA SER A 180 -0.23 -24.71 -7.80
C SER A 180 0.95 -23.82 -8.23
N GLU A 181 1.25 -23.81 -9.54
CA GLU A 181 2.25 -22.93 -10.16
C GLU A 181 1.89 -21.46 -9.94
N MET A 182 0.63 -21.09 -10.20
CA MET A 182 0.17 -19.70 -10.05
C MET A 182 0.16 -19.22 -8.59
N CYS A 183 -0.07 -20.10 -7.62
CA CYS A 183 0.07 -19.76 -6.20
C CYS A 183 1.51 -19.37 -5.86
N GLY A 184 2.49 -20.13 -6.36
CA GLY A 184 3.90 -19.80 -6.22
C GLY A 184 4.24 -18.47 -6.90
N PHE A 185 3.77 -18.28 -8.14
CA PHE A 185 3.99 -17.07 -8.92
C PHE A 185 3.47 -15.80 -8.22
N VAL A 186 2.22 -15.81 -7.74
CA VAL A 186 1.62 -14.66 -7.02
C VAL A 186 2.40 -14.35 -5.75
N ARG A 187 2.70 -15.36 -4.93
CA ARG A 187 3.46 -15.19 -3.69
C ARG A 187 4.84 -14.61 -3.95
N GLN A 188 5.55 -15.12 -4.96
CA GLN A 188 6.87 -14.63 -5.34
C GLN A 188 6.83 -13.18 -5.84
N ARG A 189 5.83 -12.82 -6.66
CA ARG A 189 5.66 -11.44 -7.15
C ARG A 189 5.44 -10.46 -6.01
N MET A 190 4.53 -10.78 -5.08
CA MET A 190 4.25 -9.94 -3.91
C MET A 190 5.45 -9.86 -2.95
N ALA A 191 6.17 -10.97 -2.74
CA ALA A 191 7.38 -10.99 -1.91
C ALA A 191 8.54 -10.21 -2.53
N LEU A 192 8.75 -10.31 -3.85
CA LEU A 192 9.79 -9.57 -4.56
C LEU A 192 9.51 -8.07 -4.56
N ALA A 193 8.25 -7.67 -4.71
CA ALA A 193 7.82 -6.28 -4.58
C ALA A 193 8.24 -5.72 -3.22
N LEU A 194 7.85 -6.42 -2.14
CA LEU A 194 8.19 -6.05 -0.78
C LEU A 194 9.71 -6.01 -0.54
N ALA A 195 10.46 -7.03 -1.00
CA ALA A 195 11.91 -7.10 -0.83
C ALA A 195 12.64 -5.94 -1.53
N ARG A 196 12.21 -5.58 -2.74
CA ARG A 196 12.74 -4.41 -3.48
C ARG A 196 12.50 -3.12 -2.70
N SER A 197 11.28 -2.91 -2.23
CA SER A 197 10.94 -1.69 -1.50
C SER A 197 11.58 -1.64 -0.11
N ASN A 198 11.73 -2.76 0.59
CA ASN A 198 12.48 -2.84 1.84
C ASN A 198 13.96 -2.56 1.65
N THR A 199 14.56 -3.06 0.55
CA THR A 199 15.94 -2.73 0.20
C THR A 199 16.10 -1.23 -0.01
N LEU A 200 15.14 -0.59 -0.70
CA LEU A 200 15.11 0.87 -0.86
C LEU A 200 14.93 1.59 0.49
N LEU A 201 14.12 1.08 1.41
CA LEU A 201 13.96 1.66 2.75
C LEU A 201 15.23 1.61 3.58
N LEU A 202 15.99 0.51 3.48
CA LEU A 202 17.20 0.26 4.25
C LEU A 202 18.41 0.99 3.68
N ARG A 203 18.56 0.98 2.34
CA ARG A 203 19.77 1.44 1.64
C ARG A 203 19.55 2.69 0.77
N GLY A 204 18.31 3.09 0.54
CA GLY A 204 17.97 4.22 -0.31
C GLY A 204 18.25 5.57 0.36
N ALA A 205 18.62 6.55 -0.46
CA ALA A 205 18.80 7.92 -0.01
C ALA A 205 17.48 8.51 0.50
N ARG A 206 17.48 9.03 1.74
CA ARG A 206 16.33 9.72 2.35
C ARG A 206 16.32 11.22 2.13
N ASP A 207 17.30 11.72 1.39
CA ASP A 207 17.42 13.12 1.03
C ASP A 207 16.64 13.39 -0.27
N HIS A 208 15.81 14.42 -0.26
CA HIS A 208 15.04 14.86 -1.43
C HIS A 208 15.91 15.62 -2.43
N SER A 209 17.05 16.18 -1.98
CA SER A 209 17.99 16.94 -2.81
C SER A 209 19.07 16.06 -3.45
N ASN A 210 19.19 14.79 -3.03
CA ASN A 210 20.26 13.92 -3.50
C ASN A 210 19.98 13.41 -4.92
N PRO A 211 20.83 13.72 -5.91
CA PRO A 211 20.67 13.25 -7.30
C PRO A 211 20.71 11.73 -7.43
N LEU A 212 21.25 11.00 -6.44
CA LEU A 212 21.25 9.53 -6.36
C LEU A 212 19.86 8.91 -6.08
N ARG A 213 18.81 9.73 -5.91
CA ARG A 213 17.41 9.25 -5.95
C ARG A 213 16.99 8.81 -7.35
N ARG A 214 17.64 9.31 -8.40
CA ARG A 214 17.50 8.73 -9.73
C ARG A 214 18.10 7.35 -9.64
N ARG A 215 17.32 6.32 -10.01
CA ARG A 215 17.93 5.03 -10.36
C ARG A 215 19.11 5.34 -11.29
N PRO A 216 20.30 4.76 -11.08
CA PRO A 216 21.35 4.89 -12.07
C PRO A 216 20.73 4.47 -13.40
N ASP A 217 20.66 5.40 -14.34
CA ASP A 217 20.19 5.10 -15.68
C ASP A 217 21.32 4.32 -16.34
N MET A 218 21.27 3.01 -16.17
CA MET A 218 22.23 2.08 -16.74
C MET A 218 21.63 1.55 -18.02
N GLU A 219 21.54 2.42 -19.04
CA GLU A 219 21.16 2.00 -20.38
C GLU A 219 22.21 1.03 -20.93
N ASP A 220 23.51 1.28 -20.72
CA ASP A 220 24.62 0.48 -21.30
C ASP A 220 25.90 0.42 -20.44
N GLY A 221 25.81 0.06 -19.15
CA GLY A 221 26.99 -0.19 -18.30
C GLY A 221 27.85 1.03 -17.91
N ALA A 222 27.54 2.22 -18.43
CA ALA A 222 28.25 3.48 -18.15
C ALA A 222 28.19 3.92 -16.66
N GLY A 223 27.26 3.36 -15.87
CA GLY A 223 27.12 3.64 -14.43
C GLY A 223 28.03 2.82 -13.51
N MET A 224 28.79 1.84 -14.03
CA MET A 224 29.61 0.93 -13.21
C MET A 224 30.80 1.62 -12.53
N GLU A 225 31.28 2.75 -13.04
CA GLU A 225 32.36 3.52 -12.41
C GLU A 225 31.89 4.29 -11.16
N LEU A 226 30.62 4.70 -11.12
CA LEU A 226 30.02 5.39 -9.98
C LEU A 226 29.75 4.46 -8.79
N LEU A 227 29.85 3.14 -8.99
CA LEU A 227 29.73 2.11 -7.95
C LEU A 227 31.07 1.76 -7.30
N ARG A 228 32.21 2.26 -7.80
CA ARG A 228 33.48 2.05 -7.10
C ARG A 228 33.49 2.89 -5.82
N PRO A 229 33.86 2.32 -4.66
CA PRO A 229 34.08 3.13 -3.47
C PRO A 229 35.16 4.17 -3.79
N ARG A 230 34.94 5.42 -3.35
CA ARG A 230 35.97 6.48 -3.46
C ARG A 230 37.25 5.93 -2.84
N GLN A 231 38.30 5.79 -3.66
CA GLN A 231 39.65 5.70 -3.13
C GLN A 231 40.00 7.12 -2.72
N ASP A 232 40.02 7.34 -1.41
CA ASP A 232 40.54 8.57 -0.84
C ASP A 232 42.07 8.49 -0.92
N ASP A 233 42.68 9.40 -1.71
CA ASP A 233 44.11 9.72 -1.69
C ASP A 233 44.41 10.77 -0.61
#